data_AF-A0A135VUL9-F1
#
_entry.id   AF-A0A135VUL9-F1
#
_cell.length_a   1.000
_cell.length_b   1.000
_cell.length_c   1.000
_cell.angle_alpha   90.00
_cell.angle_beta   90.00
_cell.angle_gamma   90.00
#
_symmetry.space_group_name_H-M   'P 1'
#
loop_
_entity.id
_entity.type
_entity.pdbx_description
1 polymer ?
#
loop_
_entity_poly.entity_id
_entity_poly.type
_entity_poly.pdbx_seq_one_letter_code
_entity_poly.pdbx_strand_id
1 'polypeptide(L)'
;MDSSEALRRLAEAMAGEICLAENDPGAVMRRWRERFHISQKNLAKYLNVSPSVISDYESGRRKSPRVETIKRFVEGLIEMDASDGGRVAMALEKLIAPEIASDAILDSREFGFPIPARLLVEHLNCKVLTHRNLLDRDIYGYTALDSIKAIVSLTPQQLLRLYGGTTQRGAILTNVTTGRSPMVAIKASQIGTSAAVKPAVVILQGI
;
A
#
# COMPACT_ATOMS: atom_id res chain seq x y z
N MET A 1 3.00 14.64 -15.92
CA MET A 1 3.32 14.52 -14.48
C MET A 1 2.69 13.21 -14.07
N ASP A 2 3.52 12.17 -13.89
CA ASP A 2 3.04 10.81 -13.71
C ASP A 2 2.44 10.72 -12.30
N SER A 3 1.11 10.77 -12.21
CA SER A 3 0.41 10.70 -10.93
C SER A 3 0.63 9.29 -10.39
N SER A 4 1.27 9.17 -9.22
CA SER A 4 1.44 7.89 -8.54
C SER A 4 0.09 7.17 -8.49
N GLU A 5 0.05 5.89 -8.86
CA GLU A 5 -1.14 5.02 -8.77
C GLU A 5 -1.85 5.15 -7.41
N ALA A 6 -1.08 5.43 -6.34
CA ALA A 6 -1.61 5.69 -5.01
C ALA A 6 -2.42 7.01 -4.91
N LEU A 7 -1.95 8.10 -5.52
CA LEU A 7 -2.67 9.38 -5.59
C LEU A 7 -3.97 9.25 -6.39
N ARG A 8 -3.93 8.45 -7.46
CA ARG A 8 -5.13 8.16 -8.26
C ARG A 8 -6.18 7.42 -7.42
N ARG A 9 -5.78 6.39 -6.67
CA ARG A 9 -6.68 5.66 -5.77
C ARG A 9 -7.23 6.53 -4.64
N LEU A 10 -6.39 7.39 -4.06
CA LEU A 10 -6.83 8.39 -3.09
C LEU A 10 -7.91 9.30 -3.69
N ALA A 11 -7.68 9.82 -4.90
CA ALA A 11 -8.65 10.66 -5.59
C ALA A 11 -9.97 9.93 -5.88
N GLU A 12 -9.90 8.68 -6.35
CA GLU A 12 -11.08 7.84 -6.59
C GLU A 12 -11.86 7.56 -5.30
N ALA A 13 -11.16 7.28 -4.19
CA ALA A 13 -11.79 7.07 -2.88
C ALA A 13 -12.48 8.35 -2.36
N MET A 14 -11.79 9.50 -2.46
CA MET A 14 -12.35 10.80 -2.06
C MET A 14 -13.59 11.15 -2.88
N ALA A 15 -13.50 11.03 -4.21
CA ALA A 15 -14.61 11.29 -5.11
C ALA A 15 -15.77 10.32 -4.88
N GLY A 16 -15.48 9.04 -4.64
CA GLY A 16 -16.47 8.02 -4.29
C GLY A 16 -17.23 8.35 -3.01
N GLU A 17 -16.54 8.73 -1.93
CA GLU A 17 -17.20 9.11 -0.67
C GLU A 17 -18.12 10.32 -0.85
N ILE A 18 -17.70 11.33 -1.64
CA ILE A 18 -18.52 12.51 -1.93
C ILE A 18 -19.75 12.12 -2.76
N CYS A 19 -19.58 11.30 -3.80
CA CYS A 19 -20.68 10.88 -4.67
C CYS A 19 -21.71 10.00 -3.96
N LEU A 20 -21.28 9.12 -3.05
CA LEU A 20 -22.14 8.20 -2.31
C LEU A 20 -22.86 8.88 -1.13
N ALA A 21 -22.46 10.09 -0.75
CA ALA A 21 -23.08 10.85 0.33
C ALA A 21 -24.38 11.54 -0.14
N GLU A 22 -25.42 10.75 -0.45
CA GLU A 22 -26.67 11.21 -1.05
C GLU A 22 -27.34 12.40 -0.33
N ASN A 23 -27.25 12.43 1.00
CA ASN A 23 -27.95 13.43 1.82
C ASN A 23 -27.11 14.68 2.11
N ASP A 24 -25.78 14.57 2.13
CA ASP A 24 -24.90 15.67 2.55
C ASP A 24 -23.49 15.57 1.95
N PRO A 25 -23.35 15.69 0.60
CA PRO A 25 -22.04 15.67 -0.05
C PRO A 25 -21.20 16.88 0.37
N GLY A 26 -21.84 17.98 0.75
CA GLY A 26 -21.22 19.20 1.26
C GLY A 26 -20.41 18.97 2.53
N ALA A 27 -20.99 18.29 3.52
CA ALA A 27 -20.24 17.93 4.73
C ALA A 27 -19.06 17.00 4.43
N VAL A 28 -19.19 16.08 3.48
CA VAL A 28 -18.07 15.20 3.09
C VAL A 28 -16.94 15.99 2.45
N MET A 29 -17.25 16.91 1.53
CA MET A 29 -16.28 17.85 0.97
C MET A 29 -15.58 18.64 2.08
N ARG A 30 -16.34 19.17 3.04
CA ARG A 30 -15.77 19.90 4.19
C ARG A 30 -14.79 19.04 5.00
N ARG A 31 -15.15 17.81 5.35
CA ARG A 31 -14.27 16.89 6.09
C ARG A 31 -12.97 16.62 5.35
N TRP A 32 -13.04 16.39 4.03
CA TRP A 32 -11.84 16.19 3.21
C TRP A 32 -10.95 17.43 3.19
N ARG A 33 -11.52 18.61 2.94
CA ARG A 33 -10.75 19.87 2.98
C ARG A 33 -10.06 20.07 4.33
N GLU A 34 -10.76 19.81 5.44
CA GLU A 34 -10.22 19.96 6.79
C GLU A 34 -9.12 18.94 7.11
N ARG A 35 -9.23 17.68 6.64
CA ARG A 35 -8.16 16.67 6.73
C ARG A 35 -6.89 17.10 6.01
N PHE A 36 -7.03 17.78 4.88
CA PHE A 36 -5.92 18.36 4.14
C PHE A 36 -5.39 19.67 4.75
N HIS A 37 -5.99 20.14 5.85
CA HIS A 37 -5.64 21.40 6.51
C HIS A 37 -5.72 22.63 5.58
N ILE A 38 -6.56 22.58 4.54
CA ILE A 38 -6.73 23.66 3.58
C ILE A 38 -7.91 24.55 3.99
N SER A 39 -7.75 25.87 3.94
CA SER A 39 -8.86 26.80 4.21
C SER A 39 -9.77 26.97 2.98
N GLN A 40 -11.05 27.30 3.18
CA GLN A 40 -11.98 27.60 2.07
C GLN A 40 -11.43 28.70 1.15
N LYS A 41 -10.79 29.73 1.74
CA LYS A 41 -10.17 30.85 1.00
C LYS A 41 -9.04 30.36 0.09
N ASN A 42 -8.15 29.50 0.60
CA ASN A 42 -7.01 29.00 -0.16
C ASN A 42 -7.47 28.08 -1.30
N LEU A 43 -8.41 27.18 -1.02
CA LEU A 43 -8.98 26.31 -2.04
C LEU A 43 -9.71 27.11 -3.12
N ALA A 44 -10.52 28.10 -2.74
CA ALA A 44 -11.23 28.95 -3.69
C ALA A 44 -10.26 29.73 -4.59
N LYS A 45 -9.18 30.28 -4.01
CA LYS A 45 -8.11 30.94 -4.77
C LYS A 45 -7.46 29.98 -5.77
N TYR A 46 -7.15 28.76 -5.34
CA TYR A 46 -6.56 27.74 -6.21
C TYR A 46 -7.47 27.36 -7.38
N LEU A 47 -8.76 27.14 -7.09
CA LEU A 47 -9.76 26.76 -8.10
C LEU A 47 -10.26 27.94 -8.94
N ASN A 48 -9.74 29.15 -8.73
CA ASN A 48 -10.20 30.38 -9.38
C ASN A 48 -11.73 30.59 -9.27
N VAL A 49 -12.26 30.43 -8.07
CA VAL A 49 -13.67 30.67 -7.72
C VAL A 49 -13.76 31.58 -6.49
N SER A 50 -14.94 32.15 -6.22
CA SER A 50 -15.13 32.91 -4.99
C SER A 50 -15.20 31.98 -3.76
N PRO A 51 -14.71 32.42 -2.58
CA PRO A 51 -14.85 31.65 -1.33
C PRO A 51 -16.29 31.28 -0.99
N SER A 52 -17.26 32.09 -1.42
CA SER A 52 -18.69 31.79 -1.27
C SER A 52 -19.12 30.52 -1.99
N VAL A 53 -18.52 30.18 -3.14
CA VAL A 53 -18.85 28.93 -3.87
C VAL A 53 -18.48 27.71 -3.05
N ILE A 54 -17.30 27.71 -2.43
CA ILE A 54 -16.86 26.60 -1.56
C ILE A 54 -17.77 26.53 -0.32
N SER A 55 -18.05 27.68 0.30
CA SER A 55 -18.97 27.76 1.45
C SER A 55 -20.37 27.24 1.13
N ASP A 56 -20.90 27.56 -0.06
CA ASP A 56 -22.23 27.12 -0.51
C ASP A 56 -22.34 25.60 -0.66
N TYR A 57 -21.29 24.94 -1.17
CA TYR A 57 -21.24 23.48 -1.22
C TYR A 57 -21.10 22.90 0.19
N GLU A 58 -20.13 23.37 0.97
CA GLU A 58 -19.85 22.81 2.30
C GLU A 58 -20.96 23.02 3.33
N SER A 59 -21.83 24.02 3.14
CA SER A 59 -23.00 24.27 3.99
C SER A 59 -24.28 23.58 3.51
N GLY A 60 -24.22 22.84 2.40
CA GLY A 60 -25.38 22.18 1.82
C GLY A 60 -26.38 23.12 1.13
N ARG A 61 -26.07 24.42 0.99
CA ARG A 61 -26.88 25.36 0.18
C ARG A 61 -26.95 24.89 -1.28
N ARG A 62 -25.90 24.22 -1.77
CA ARG A 62 -25.87 23.49 -3.04
C ARG A 62 -25.89 21.99 -2.78
N LYS A 63 -27.04 21.36 -2.99
CA LYS A 63 -27.30 19.97 -2.59
C LYS A 63 -26.53 18.91 -3.38
N SER A 64 -26.13 19.20 -4.62
CA SER A 64 -25.52 18.18 -5.49
C SER A 64 -24.40 18.77 -6.36
N PRO A 65 -23.12 18.58 -5.98
CA PRO A 65 -22.00 18.99 -6.82
C PRO A 65 -21.96 18.16 -8.11
N ARG A 66 -21.66 18.80 -9.24
CA ARG A 66 -21.46 18.09 -10.52
C ARG A 66 -20.16 17.30 -10.48
N VAL A 67 -20.07 16.25 -11.29
CA VAL A 67 -18.85 15.42 -11.41
C VAL A 67 -17.60 16.27 -11.66
N GLU A 68 -17.68 17.27 -12.52
CA GLU A 68 -16.56 18.20 -12.78
C GLU A 68 -16.16 19.02 -11.54
N THR A 69 -17.13 19.43 -10.72
CA THR A 69 -16.88 20.14 -9.47
C THR A 69 -16.16 19.24 -8.46
N ILE A 70 -16.61 17.99 -8.32
CA ILE A 70 -15.99 17.01 -7.42
C ILE A 70 -14.55 16.74 -7.87
N LYS A 71 -14.35 16.52 -9.18
CA LYS A 71 -13.04 16.29 -9.77
C LYS A 71 -12.08 17.44 -9.45
N ARG A 72 -12.46 18.68 -9.79
CA ARG A 72 -11.64 19.87 -9.54
C ARG A 72 -11.35 20.07 -8.04
N PHE A 73 -12.32 19.78 -7.19
CA PHE A 73 -12.15 19.86 -5.74
C PHE A 73 -11.11 18.86 -5.23
N VAL A 74 -11.24 17.59 -5.60
CA VAL A 74 -10.33 16.51 -5.17
C VAL A 74 -8.92 16.73 -5.71
N GLU A 75 -8.79 17.00 -7.01
CA GLU A 75 -7.49 17.30 -7.64
C GLU A 75 -6.85 18.53 -6.99
N GLY A 76 -7.63 19.58 -6.72
CA GLY A 76 -7.12 20.78 -6.06
C GLY A 76 -6.57 20.53 -4.66
N LEU A 77 -7.22 19.68 -3.85
CA LEU A 77 -6.68 19.34 -2.52
C LEU A 77 -5.35 18.58 -2.62
N ILE A 78 -5.25 17.62 -3.53
CA ILE A 78 -4.05 16.80 -3.72
C ILE A 78 -2.89 17.64 -4.26
N GLU A 79 -3.15 18.50 -5.25
CA GLU A 79 -2.13 19.38 -5.84
C GLU A 79 -1.64 20.42 -4.83
N MET A 80 -2.55 20.98 -4.02
CA MET A 80 -2.18 21.91 -2.96
C MET A 80 -1.33 21.23 -1.87
N ASP A 81 -1.66 20.02 -1.43
CA ASP A 81 -0.82 19.26 -0.50
C ASP A 81 0.54 18.91 -1.11
N ALA A 82 0.58 18.52 -2.38
CA ALA A 82 1.84 18.26 -3.10
C ALA A 82 2.76 19.49 -3.11
N SER A 83 2.19 20.70 -3.22
CA SER A 83 2.96 21.95 -3.14
C SER A 83 3.55 22.24 -1.75
N ASP A 84 3.01 21.63 -0.68
CA ASP A 84 3.46 21.77 0.71
C ASP A 84 4.20 20.50 1.23
N GLY A 85 4.70 19.69 0.29
CA GLY A 85 5.52 18.50 0.55
C GLY A 85 4.75 17.17 0.61
N GLY A 86 3.46 17.15 0.27
CA GLY A 86 2.69 15.91 0.04
C GLY A 86 2.43 15.07 1.28
N ARG A 87 2.49 15.68 2.47
CA ARG A 87 2.50 14.96 3.75
C ARG A 87 1.15 14.31 4.06
N VAL A 88 0.05 14.99 3.75
CA VAL A 88 -1.29 14.49 4.05
C VAL A 88 -1.66 13.37 3.08
N ALA A 89 -1.46 13.57 1.77
CA ALA A 89 -1.72 12.56 0.76
C ALA A 89 -0.92 11.28 1.06
N MET A 90 0.38 11.40 1.36
CA MET A 90 1.22 10.24 1.70
C MET A 90 0.76 9.50 2.97
N ALA A 91 0.22 10.21 3.96
CA ALA A 91 -0.31 9.58 5.17
C ALA A 91 -1.64 8.85 4.89
N LEU A 92 -2.52 9.46 4.11
CA LEU A 92 -3.83 8.90 3.75
C LEU A 92 -3.72 7.77 2.72
N GLU A 93 -2.74 7.81 1.84
CA GLU A 93 -2.35 6.71 0.98
C GLU A 93 -2.08 5.44 1.79
N LYS A 94 -1.46 5.53 2.98
CA LYS A 94 -1.22 4.34 3.82
C LYS A 94 -2.50 3.73 4.40
N LEU A 95 -3.59 4.50 4.46
CA LEU A 95 -4.89 4.08 4.98
C LEU A 95 -5.84 3.58 3.87
N ILE A 96 -5.67 4.09 2.65
CA ILE A 96 -6.52 3.79 1.47
C ILE A 96 -5.85 2.81 0.51
N ALA A 97 -4.52 2.71 0.55
CA ALA A 97 -3.83 1.59 -0.07
C ALA A 97 -4.47 0.33 0.51
N PRO A 98 -5.03 -0.53 -0.34
CA PRO A 98 -5.66 -1.75 0.12
C PRO A 98 -4.70 -2.46 1.07
N GLU A 99 -5.26 -3.12 2.09
CA GLU A 99 -4.66 -4.33 2.64
C GLU A 99 -4.04 -5.06 1.47
N ILE A 100 -2.71 -5.09 1.40
CA ILE A 100 -1.86 -5.96 0.60
C ILE A 100 -2.43 -6.25 -0.81
N ALA A 101 -1.75 -5.83 -1.89
CA ALA A 101 -2.09 -6.31 -3.25
C ALA A 101 -2.35 -7.84 -3.26
N SER A 102 -3.63 -8.22 -3.24
CA SER A 102 -4.12 -9.54 -2.80
C SER A 102 -3.85 -10.64 -3.82
N ASP A 103 -3.37 -10.27 -5.01
CA ASP A 103 -3.06 -11.23 -6.08
C ASP A 103 -1.61 -11.71 -6.03
N ALA A 104 -0.73 -10.99 -5.34
CA ALA A 104 0.68 -11.35 -5.21
C ALA A 104 0.94 -12.25 -4.00
N ILE A 105 0.23 -12.05 -2.89
CA ILE A 105 0.28 -12.98 -1.74
C ILE A 105 -0.69 -14.12 -2.02
N LEU A 106 -0.15 -15.32 -2.16
CA LEU A 106 -0.93 -16.53 -2.35
C LEU A 106 -1.46 -17.07 -1.02
N ASP A 107 -0.65 -16.98 0.03
CA ASP A 107 -1.00 -17.43 1.37
C ASP A 107 -0.06 -16.80 2.41
N SER A 108 -0.52 -16.66 3.65
CA SER A 108 0.34 -16.28 4.77
C SER A 108 -0.24 -16.80 6.07
N ARG A 109 0.63 -17.36 6.92
CA ARG A 109 0.22 -17.89 8.21
C ARG A 109 1.26 -17.59 9.28
N GLU A 110 0.78 -17.12 10.43
CA GLU A 110 1.54 -17.06 11.68
C GLU A 110 1.35 -18.37 12.46
N PHE A 111 2.41 -18.83 13.12
CA PHE A 111 2.40 -20.00 13.98
C PHE A 111 2.20 -19.58 15.44
N GLY A 112 1.38 -20.33 16.18
CA GLY A 112 1.16 -20.09 17.62
C GLY A 112 2.37 -20.41 18.49
N PHE A 113 3.38 -21.09 17.95
CA PHE A 113 4.65 -21.43 18.59
C PHE A 113 5.76 -21.50 17.52
N PRO A 114 7.03 -21.25 17.88
CA PRO A 114 8.15 -21.38 16.96
C PRO A 114 8.27 -22.82 16.46
N ILE A 115 8.51 -22.99 15.16
CA ILE A 115 8.80 -24.29 14.56
C ILE A 115 10.16 -24.26 13.84
N PRO A 116 10.97 -25.32 13.86
CA PRO A 116 12.20 -25.38 13.08
C PRO A 116 11.93 -25.28 11.58
N ALA A 117 12.73 -24.49 10.86
CA ALA A 117 12.62 -24.35 9.40
C ALA A 117 12.71 -25.70 8.65
N ARG A 118 13.42 -26.67 9.21
CA ARG A 118 13.51 -28.05 8.69
C ARG A 118 12.14 -28.67 8.45
N LEU A 119 11.17 -28.48 9.36
CA LEU A 119 9.84 -29.07 9.21
C LEU A 119 9.13 -28.56 7.95
N LEU A 120 9.25 -27.25 7.67
CA LEU A 120 8.68 -26.66 6.46
C LEU A 120 9.33 -27.24 5.19
N VAL A 121 10.66 -27.41 5.20
CA VAL A 121 11.42 -28.00 4.08
C VAL A 121 11.02 -29.45 3.83
N GLU A 122 10.85 -30.24 4.89
CA GLU A 122 10.45 -31.66 4.80
C GLU A 122 9.00 -31.79 4.31
N HIS A 123 8.06 -31.04 4.89
CA HIS A 123 6.65 -31.07 4.49
C HIS A 123 6.44 -30.66 3.02
N LEU A 124 7.24 -29.72 2.52
CA LEU A 124 7.18 -29.26 1.14
C LEU A 124 8.08 -30.07 0.20
N ASN A 125 8.72 -31.15 0.67
CA ASN A 125 9.66 -31.98 -0.11
C ASN A 125 10.75 -31.16 -0.84
N CYS A 126 11.30 -30.16 -0.16
CA CYS A 126 12.24 -29.22 -0.75
C CYS A 126 13.66 -29.81 -0.88
N LYS A 127 14.35 -29.48 -1.98
CA LYS A 127 15.79 -29.72 -2.13
C LYS A 127 16.58 -28.56 -1.51
N VAL A 128 17.34 -28.85 -0.44
CA VAL A 128 18.18 -27.84 0.22
C VAL A 128 19.39 -27.49 -0.65
N LEU A 129 19.47 -26.23 -1.09
CA LEU A 129 20.56 -25.74 -1.95
C LEU A 129 21.78 -25.23 -1.17
N THR A 130 21.56 -24.70 0.03
CA THR A 130 22.61 -24.05 0.82
C THR A 130 22.25 -24.01 2.31
N HIS A 131 23.23 -23.75 3.17
CA HIS A 131 23.06 -23.50 4.62
C HIS A 131 22.20 -24.55 5.37
N ARG A 132 22.41 -25.85 5.09
CA ARG A 132 21.65 -26.94 5.73
C ARG A 132 21.71 -26.90 7.26
N ASN A 133 22.82 -26.46 7.83
CA ASN A 133 23.03 -26.30 9.27
C ASN A 133 22.18 -25.18 9.90
N LEU A 134 21.57 -24.30 9.11
CA LEU A 134 20.70 -23.23 9.60
C LEU A 134 19.22 -23.65 9.67
N LEU A 135 18.86 -24.85 9.22
CA LEU A 135 17.47 -25.33 9.21
C LEU A 135 16.91 -25.66 10.59
N ASP A 136 17.77 -25.78 11.61
CA ASP A 136 17.35 -25.90 13.01
C ASP A 136 16.89 -24.58 13.62
N ARG A 137 17.00 -23.46 12.89
CA ARG A 137 16.50 -22.17 13.35
C ARG A 137 14.98 -22.14 13.29
N ASP A 138 14.39 -21.56 14.32
CA ASP A 138 12.96 -21.39 14.41
C ASP A 138 12.44 -20.36 13.40
N ILE A 139 11.24 -20.61 12.92
CA ILE A 139 10.39 -19.71 12.15
C ILE A 139 9.04 -19.56 12.85
N TYR A 140 8.47 -18.37 12.76
CA TYR A 140 7.20 -18.02 13.40
C TYR A 140 6.03 -17.95 12.41
N GLY A 141 6.27 -18.23 11.14
CA GLY A 141 5.26 -18.24 10.10
C GLY A 141 5.85 -18.45 8.72
N TYR A 142 5.01 -18.30 7.71
CA TYR A 142 5.44 -18.18 6.32
C TYR A 142 4.56 -17.18 5.54
N THR A 143 5.10 -16.69 4.43
CA THR A 143 4.35 -15.95 3.42
C THR A 143 4.69 -16.54 2.06
N ALA A 144 3.68 -16.97 1.33
CA ALA A 144 3.76 -17.47 -0.03
C ALA A 144 3.33 -16.39 -1.02
N LEU A 145 4.14 -16.20 -2.06
CA LEU A 145 3.93 -15.17 -3.06
C LEU A 145 4.19 -15.65 -4.48
N ASP A 146 3.42 -15.11 -5.42
CA ASP A 146 3.70 -15.22 -6.84
C ASP A 146 4.83 -14.26 -7.21
N SER A 147 5.98 -14.80 -7.61
CA SER A 147 7.19 -14.00 -7.86
C SER A 147 7.03 -13.03 -9.03
N ILE A 148 6.27 -13.40 -10.06
CA ILE A 148 6.07 -12.57 -11.25
C ILE A 148 5.18 -11.39 -10.88
N LYS A 149 4.04 -11.68 -10.23
CA LYS A 149 3.11 -10.64 -9.78
C LYS A 149 3.76 -9.75 -8.73
N ALA A 150 4.51 -10.30 -7.77
CA ALA A 150 5.17 -9.54 -6.72
C ALA A 150 6.17 -8.53 -7.27
N ILE A 151 6.98 -8.90 -8.27
CA ILE A 151 7.97 -7.98 -8.88
C ILE A 151 7.29 -6.83 -9.62
N VAL A 152 6.16 -7.10 -10.29
CA VAL A 152 5.46 -6.10 -11.10
C VAL A 152 4.61 -5.16 -10.24
N SER A 153 4.01 -5.67 -9.17
CA SER A 153 2.95 -4.96 -8.42
C SER A 153 3.36 -4.39 -7.07
N LEU A 154 4.48 -4.83 -6.48
CA LEU A 154 4.87 -4.42 -5.12
C LEU A 154 6.03 -3.43 -5.14
N THR A 155 5.89 -2.34 -4.38
CA THR A 155 6.99 -1.44 -4.05
C THR A 155 7.93 -2.09 -3.03
N PRO A 156 9.19 -1.62 -2.89
CA PRO A 156 10.11 -2.11 -1.85
C PRO A 156 9.54 -2.05 -0.43
N GLN A 157 8.72 -1.05 -0.12
CA GLN A 157 8.07 -0.88 1.18
C GLN A 157 6.92 -1.87 1.38
N GLN A 158 6.21 -2.26 0.32
CA GLN A 158 5.19 -3.30 0.37
C GLN A 158 5.81 -4.70 0.48
N LEU A 159 6.97 -4.93 -0.14
CA LEU A 159 7.77 -6.15 0.06
C LEU A 159 8.15 -6.34 1.54
N LEU A 160 8.41 -5.26 2.29
CA LEU A 160 8.67 -5.35 3.73
C LEU A 160 7.45 -5.82 4.54
N ARG A 161 6.23 -5.57 4.06
CA ARG A 161 5.00 -6.08 4.71
C ARG A 161 4.79 -7.58 4.48
N LEU A 162 5.48 -8.21 3.52
CA LEU A 162 5.48 -9.67 3.33
C LEU A 162 6.04 -10.42 4.54
N TYR A 163 6.84 -9.74 5.36
CA TYR A 163 7.39 -10.30 6.58
C TYR A 163 6.35 -10.37 7.73
N GLY A 164 5.12 -9.87 7.56
CA GLY A 164 4.06 -9.95 8.58
C GLY A 164 4.50 -9.37 9.94
N GLY A 165 4.14 -10.02 11.05
CA GLY A 165 4.48 -9.55 12.40
C GLY A 165 5.95 -9.75 12.81
N THR A 166 6.70 -10.59 12.08
CA THR A 166 8.10 -10.91 12.40
C THR A 166 8.91 -11.34 11.18
N THR A 167 10.14 -10.85 11.10
CA THR A 167 11.06 -11.14 9.99
C THR A 167 11.62 -12.57 10.04
N GLN A 168 11.55 -13.23 11.20
CA GLN A 168 11.99 -14.60 11.40
C GLN A 168 10.93 -15.61 10.92
N ARG A 169 10.67 -15.61 9.61
CA ARG A 169 9.66 -16.46 8.96
C ARG A 169 10.14 -17.00 7.61
N GLY A 170 9.40 -17.95 7.04
CA GLY A 170 9.66 -18.48 5.70
C GLY A 170 9.10 -17.60 4.58
N ALA A 171 9.88 -17.38 3.52
CA ALA A 171 9.40 -16.76 2.28
C ALA A 171 9.31 -17.83 1.18
N ILE A 172 8.10 -18.09 0.68
CA ILE A 172 7.84 -19.05 -0.39
C ILE A 172 7.55 -18.28 -1.67
N LEU A 173 8.42 -18.40 -2.67
CA LEU A 173 8.33 -17.73 -3.95
C LEU A 173 7.91 -18.75 -5.00
N THR A 174 6.70 -18.61 -5.54
CA THR A 174 6.17 -19.48 -6.60
C THR A 174 6.37 -18.86 -7.97
N ASN A 175 6.15 -19.68 -9.01
CA ASN A 175 6.30 -19.27 -10.41
C ASN A 175 7.69 -18.68 -10.71
N VAL A 176 8.71 -19.20 -10.04
CA VAL A 176 10.10 -18.78 -10.24
C VAL A 176 10.64 -19.43 -11.50
N THR A 177 11.08 -18.63 -12.45
CA THR A 177 11.77 -19.10 -13.67
C THR A 177 13.29 -19.10 -13.52
N THR A 178 13.82 -18.17 -12.73
CA THR A 178 15.25 -18.08 -12.40
C THR A 178 15.45 -17.70 -10.94
N GLY A 179 16.41 -18.33 -10.26
CA GLY A 179 16.70 -18.02 -8.86
C GLY A 179 17.31 -16.62 -8.63
N ARG A 180 17.82 -15.95 -9.68
CA ARG A 180 18.51 -14.66 -9.56
C ARG A 180 17.54 -13.52 -9.19
N SER A 181 16.42 -13.40 -9.90
CA SER A 181 15.49 -12.27 -9.71
C SER A 181 14.90 -12.21 -8.29
N PRO A 182 14.42 -13.33 -7.70
CA PRO A 182 13.99 -13.36 -6.29
C PRO A 182 15.10 -12.94 -5.32
N MET A 183 16.33 -13.40 -5.53
CA MET A 183 17.46 -13.07 -4.65
C MET A 183 17.87 -11.60 -4.75
N VAL A 184 17.83 -11.02 -5.94
CA VAL A 184 18.05 -9.58 -6.14
C VAL A 184 16.94 -8.78 -5.45
N ALA A 185 15.68 -9.18 -5.57
CA ALA A 185 14.56 -8.51 -4.91
C ALA A 185 14.67 -8.54 -3.38
N ILE A 186 14.99 -9.69 -2.79
CA ILE A 186 15.24 -9.80 -1.34
C ILE A 186 16.40 -8.89 -0.92
N LYS A 187 17.50 -8.87 -1.67
CA LYS A 187 18.64 -8.00 -1.39
C LYS A 187 18.29 -6.51 -1.54
N ALA A 188 17.53 -6.14 -2.57
CA ALA A 188 17.15 -4.75 -2.84
C ALA A 188 16.17 -4.21 -1.79
N SER A 189 15.27 -5.06 -1.28
CA SER A 189 14.33 -4.69 -0.21
C SER A 189 15.03 -4.28 1.11
N GLN A 190 16.32 -4.56 1.23
CA GLN A 190 17.14 -4.23 2.41
C GLN A 190 17.79 -2.84 2.31
N ILE A 191 17.80 -2.21 1.13
CA ILE A 191 18.48 -0.94 0.90
C ILE A 191 17.71 0.19 1.60
N GLY A 192 18.38 0.90 2.53
CA GLY A 192 17.81 2.05 3.24
C GLY A 192 17.08 1.75 4.55
N THR A 193 17.08 0.50 5.01
CA THR A 193 16.51 0.12 6.32
C THR A 193 17.63 -0.14 7.35
N SER A 194 17.47 0.37 8.57
CA SER A 194 18.47 0.22 9.65
C SER A 194 18.59 -1.21 10.20
N ALA A 195 17.65 -2.09 9.84
CA ALA A 195 17.63 -3.50 10.19
C ALA A 195 17.49 -4.33 8.91
N ALA A 196 18.46 -5.19 8.63
CA ALA A 196 18.41 -6.09 7.50
C ALA A 196 17.28 -7.11 7.70
N VAL A 197 16.14 -6.86 7.08
CA VAL A 197 15.01 -7.79 7.10
C VAL A 197 15.31 -8.95 6.14
N LYS A 198 15.67 -10.10 6.72
CA LYS A 198 15.94 -11.34 5.98
C LYS A 198 14.97 -12.40 6.44
N PRO A 199 14.29 -13.11 5.52
CA PRO A 199 13.53 -14.29 5.90
C PRO A 199 14.49 -15.34 6.46
N ALA A 200 14.01 -16.12 7.41
CA ALA A 200 14.79 -17.19 8.03
C ALA A 200 15.04 -18.35 7.06
N VAL A 201 14.11 -18.60 6.13
CA VAL A 201 14.23 -19.57 5.05
C VAL A 201 13.58 -19.03 3.79
N VAL A 202 14.20 -19.29 2.63
CA VAL A 202 13.62 -18.97 1.32
C VAL A 202 13.39 -20.26 0.55
N ILE A 203 12.18 -20.44 0.04
CA ILE A 203 11.77 -21.57 -0.78
C ILE A 203 11.43 -21.03 -2.16
N LEU A 204 12.02 -21.63 -3.20
CA LEU A 204 11.77 -21.28 -4.59
C LEU A 204 11.00 -22.45 -5.22
N GLN A 205 9.83 -22.18 -5.77
CA GLN A 205 9.00 -23.14 -6.49
C GLN A 205 8.98 -22.76 -7.98
N GLY A 206 9.26 -23.73 -8.85
CA GLY A 206 9.34 -23.57 -10.30
C GLY A 206 10.70 -23.90 -10.93
N ILE A 207 11.72 -24.19 -10.10
CA ILE A 207 13.09 -24.57 -10.52
C ILE A 207 13.61 -25.81 -9.78
#